data_AF-A0AAV5H490-F1
#
_entry.id   AF-A0AAV5H490-F1
#
_cell.length_a   1.000
_cell.length_b   1.000
_cell.length_c   1.000
_cell.angle_alpha   90.00
_cell.angle_beta   90.00
_cell.angle_gamma   90.00
#
_symmetry.space_group_name_H-M   'P 1'
#
loop_
_entity.id
_entity.type
_entity.pdbx_description
1 polymer ?
#
loop_
_entity_poly.entity_id
_entity_poly.type
_entity_poly.pdbx_seq_one_letter_code
_entity_poly.pdbx_strand_id
1 'polypeptide(L)'
;MSEIYLKIGSYTPETEDQEAVIDRGYYRQGWIFKDEEAFRLYPERVCYVPELSDEGYARQDFLAMCNGQEEVATLLFESVDWQSPETLLNELYDTYELEFCPVCQKNYFMAGEQIPCPICGYRPDEGEENADTESEC
;
A
#
# COMPACT_ATOMS: atom_id res chain seq x y z
N MET A 1 -13.72 0.55 -27.33
CA MET A 1 -13.99 1.41 -26.17
C MET A 1 -12.63 1.83 -25.66
N SER A 2 -12.33 3.13 -25.63
CA SER A 2 -11.09 3.61 -25.01
C SER A 2 -11.20 3.38 -23.50
N GLU A 3 -10.27 2.66 -22.90
CA GLU A 3 -10.14 2.65 -21.44
C GLU A 3 -9.90 4.08 -20.96
N ILE A 4 -10.66 4.52 -19.98
CA ILE A 4 -10.49 5.83 -19.34
C ILE A 4 -9.78 5.55 -18.02
N TYR A 5 -8.46 5.76 -17.99
CA TYR A 5 -7.66 5.64 -16.78
C TYR A 5 -7.75 6.91 -15.93
N LEU A 6 -7.75 6.75 -14.60
CA LEU A 6 -7.65 7.88 -13.68
C LEU A 6 -6.31 8.59 -13.85
N LYS A 7 -6.36 9.92 -14.00
CA LYS A 7 -5.17 10.78 -14.02
C LYS A 7 -5.42 12.07 -13.26
N ILE A 8 -4.56 12.35 -12.28
CA ILE A 8 -4.55 13.55 -11.44
C ILE A 8 -3.17 14.18 -11.55
N GLY A 9 -3.14 15.46 -11.94
CA GLY A 9 -1.89 16.19 -12.12
C GLY A 9 -1.06 15.67 -13.29
N SER A 10 0.22 16.07 -13.32
CA SER A 10 1.20 15.58 -14.28
C SER A 10 2.59 15.45 -13.66
N TYR A 11 3.40 14.54 -14.20
CA TYR A 11 4.77 14.30 -13.78
C TYR A 11 5.67 14.28 -15.01
N THR A 12 6.74 15.07 -14.96
CA THR A 12 7.83 15.04 -15.94
C THR A 12 9.07 14.51 -15.23
N PRO A 13 9.65 13.38 -15.69
CA PRO A 13 10.82 12.79 -15.04
C PRO A 13 12.04 13.69 -15.16
N GLU A 14 12.97 13.53 -14.22
CA GLU A 14 14.29 14.14 -14.28
C GLU A 14 15.06 13.67 -15.52
N THR A 15 15.86 14.56 -16.08
CA THR A 15 16.79 14.31 -17.18
C THR A 15 18.17 14.87 -16.80
N GLU A 16 19.22 14.57 -17.57
CA GLU A 16 20.58 15.07 -17.29
C GLU A 16 20.66 16.59 -17.12
N ASP A 17 19.74 17.34 -17.76
CA ASP A 17 19.74 18.81 -17.79
C ASP A 17 18.60 19.45 -16.97
N GLN A 18 17.64 18.66 -16.44
CA GLN A 18 16.43 19.19 -15.82
C GLN A 18 15.94 18.31 -14.67
N GLU A 19 15.70 18.91 -13.51
CA GLU A 19 15.04 18.27 -12.37
C GLU A 19 13.61 17.84 -12.72
N ALA A 20 13.09 16.84 -12.02
CA ALA A 20 11.71 16.40 -12.18
C ALA A 20 10.72 17.55 -11.91
N VAL A 21 9.67 17.64 -12.72
CA VAL A 21 8.59 18.62 -12.54
C VAL A 21 7.31 17.90 -12.15
N ILE A 22 6.77 18.30 -11.00
CA ILE A 22 5.55 17.72 -10.42
C ILE A 22 4.46 18.79 -10.41
N ASP A 23 3.37 18.53 -11.14
CA ASP A 23 2.15 19.33 -11.11
C ASP A 23 1.06 18.52 -10.40
N ARG A 24 0.72 18.92 -9.17
CA ARG A 24 -0.23 18.19 -8.32
C ARG A 24 -1.67 18.65 -8.57
N GLY A 25 -2.58 17.70 -8.67
CA GLY A 25 -4.02 17.95 -8.70
C GLY A 25 -4.70 17.58 -7.38
N TYR A 26 -5.79 18.26 -7.06
CA TYR A 26 -6.59 17.91 -5.88
C TYR A 26 -7.28 16.56 -6.08
N TYR A 27 -7.11 15.64 -5.13
CA TYR A 27 -7.76 14.35 -5.10
C TYR A 27 -8.15 14.00 -3.67
N ARG A 28 -9.48 13.88 -3.45
CA ARG A 28 -10.10 13.57 -2.16
C ARG A 28 -9.68 14.51 -1.03
N GLN A 29 -8.58 14.24 -0.36
CA GLN A 29 -8.14 14.92 0.86
C GLN A 29 -6.88 15.77 0.67
N GLY A 30 -6.18 15.64 -0.45
CA GLY A 30 -4.90 16.31 -0.65
C GLY A 30 -4.57 16.64 -2.11
N TRP A 31 -3.37 17.18 -2.31
CA TRP A 31 -2.84 17.52 -3.63
C TRP A 31 -1.75 16.53 -4.02
N ILE A 32 -1.98 15.75 -5.08
CA ILE A 32 -1.09 14.64 -5.46
C ILE A 32 -0.87 14.58 -6.97
N PHE A 33 0.12 13.80 -7.40
CA PHE A 33 0.13 13.22 -8.74
C PHE A 33 -0.32 11.76 -8.67
N LYS A 34 -1.18 11.33 -9.59
CA LYS A 34 -1.63 9.93 -9.70
C LYS A 34 -1.97 9.58 -11.14
N ASP A 35 -1.39 8.52 -11.67
CA ASP A 35 -1.58 8.07 -13.06
C ASP A 35 -1.78 6.55 -13.10
N GLU A 36 -3.04 6.14 -13.30
CA GLU A 36 -3.41 4.74 -13.34
C GLU A 36 -2.91 4.03 -14.61
N GLU A 37 -2.80 4.76 -15.73
CA GLU A 37 -2.23 4.19 -16.96
C GLU A 37 -0.75 3.85 -16.74
N ALA A 38 -0.01 4.76 -16.10
CA ALA A 38 1.37 4.51 -15.69
C ALA A 38 1.47 3.28 -14.78
N PHE A 39 0.64 3.21 -13.73
CA PHE A 39 0.63 2.07 -12.80
C PHE A 39 0.35 0.73 -13.50
N ARG A 40 -0.63 0.68 -14.43
CA ARG A 40 -1.05 -0.58 -15.06
C ARG A 40 -0.14 -1.03 -16.20
N LEU A 41 0.37 -0.10 -17.01
CA LEU A 41 1.02 -0.42 -18.29
C LEU A 41 2.54 -0.19 -18.29
N TYR A 42 3.07 0.61 -17.37
CA TYR A 42 4.46 1.04 -17.39
C TYR A 42 5.10 0.90 -16.00
N PRO A 43 5.53 -0.30 -15.59
CA PRO A 43 5.86 -0.61 -14.19
C PRO A 43 7.01 0.22 -13.59
N GLU A 44 7.91 0.73 -14.45
CA GLU A 44 9.06 1.56 -14.08
C GLU A 44 8.77 3.07 -14.11
N ARG A 45 7.58 3.49 -14.59
CA ARG A 45 7.22 4.91 -14.61
C ARG A 45 6.61 5.30 -13.28
N VAL A 46 7.00 6.47 -12.79
CA VAL A 46 6.36 7.12 -11.64
C VAL A 46 4.86 7.25 -11.96
N CYS A 47 4.05 6.68 -11.08
CA CYS A 47 2.59 6.65 -11.16
C CYS A 47 1.93 7.36 -9.97
N TYR A 48 2.70 7.71 -8.93
CA TYR A 48 2.19 8.42 -7.76
C TYR A 48 3.25 9.33 -7.13
N VAL A 49 2.86 10.54 -6.70
CA VAL A 49 3.67 11.42 -5.84
C VAL A 49 2.73 11.98 -4.75
N PRO A 50 3.07 11.83 -3.46
CA PRO A 50 2.25 12.31 -2.35
C PRO A 50 2.29 13.85 -2.22
N GLU A 51 1.47 14.38 -1.31
CA GLU A 51 1.38 15.84 -1.10
C GLU A 51 2.61 16.41 -0.39
N LEU A 52 3.10 15.72 0.63
CA LEU A 52 4.11 16.24 1.55
C LEU A 52 5.55 15.82 1.21
N SER A 53 5.76 15.16 0.06
CA SER A 53 7.07 14.72 -0.44
C SER A 53 7.09 14.77 -1.97
N ASP A 54 8.26 15.03 -2.55
CA ASP A 54 8.52 14.96 -3.99
C ASP A 54 9.01 13.58 -4.45
N GLU A 55 9.01 12.58 -3.56
CA GLU A 55 9.36 11.19 -3.88
C GLU A 55 8.33 10.57 -4.84
N GLY A 56 8.82 10.09 -5.98
CA GLY A 56 8.02 9.45 -7.01
C GLY A 56 7.99 7.93 -6.86
N TYR A 57 6.79 7.37 -6.82
CA TYR A 57 6.56 5.93 -6.73
C TYR A 57 6.15 5.36 -8.07
N ALA A 58 6.84 4.32 -8.51
CA ALA A 58 6.46 3.48 -9.64
C ALA A 58 5.73 2.22 -9.16
N ARG A 59 5.09 1.49 -10.09
CA ARG A 59 4.38 0.22 -9.75
C ARG A 59 5.31 -0.76 -9.04
N GLN A 60 6.59 -0.78 -9.43
CA GLN A 60 7.58 -1.69 -8.86
C GLN A 60 7.80 -1.43 -7.35
N ASP A 61 7.68 -0.19 -6.90
CA ASP A 61 7.77 0.17 -5.48
C ASP A 61 6.56 -0.37 -4.71
N PHE A 62 5.34 -0.19 -5.24
CA PHE A 62 4.12 -0.78 -4.66
C PHE A 62 4.22 -2.30 -4.55
N LEU A 63 4.75 -2.98 -5.58
CA LEU A 63 4.98 -4.43 -5.53
C LEU A 63 6.02 -4.80 -4.48
N ALA A 64 7.11 -4.06 -4.37
CA ALA A 64 8.16 -4.32 -3.39
C ALA A 64 7.60 -4.20 -1.96
N MET A 65 6.84 -3.14 -1.67
CA MET A 65 6.15 -2.94 -0.40
C MET A 65 5.15 -4.08 -0.09
N CYS A 66 4.49 -4.62 -1.12
CA CYS A 66 3.47 -5.64 -0.98
C CYS A 66 3.97 -7.09 -1.19
N ASN A 67 5.27 -7.35 -1.04
CA ASN A 67 5.87 -8.70 -1.21
C ASN A 67 5.56 -9.36 -2.57
N GLY A 68 5.53 -8.54 -3.62
CA GLY A 68 5.21 -8.92 -5.00
C GLY A 68 3.75 -9.29 -5.24
N GLN A 69 2.84 -9.02 -4.29
CA GLN A 69 1.42 -9.36 -4.42
C GLN A 69 0.69 -8.28 -5.20
N GLU A 70 0.34 -8.58 -6.45
CA GLU A 70 -0.30 -7.61 -7.35
C GLU A 70 -1.64 -7.10 -6.84
N GLU A 71 -2.45 -7.97 -6.23
CA GLU A 71 -3.77 -7.60 -5.70
C GLU A 71 -3.65 -6.58 -4.56
N VAL A 72 -2.70 -6.79 -3.64
CA VAL A 72 -2.46 -5.89 -2.51
C VAL A 72 -1.83 -4.57 -2.99
N ALA A 73 -0.89 -4.63 -3.93
CA ALA A 73 -0.29 -3.44 -4.54
C ALA A 73 -1.35 -2.59 -5.27
N THR A 74 -2.28 -3.23 -5.97
CA THR A 74 -3.38 -2.56 -6.68
C THR A 74 -4.33 -1.89 -5.68
N LEU A 75 -4.73 -2.60 -4.62
CA LEU A 75 -5.57 -2.03 -3.57
C LEU A 75 -4.90 -0.82 -2.89
N LEU A 76 -3.60 -0.92 -2.61
CA LEU A 76 -2.83 0.18 -2.02
C LEU A 76 -2.80 1.39 -2.95
N PHE A 77 -2.50 1.19 -4.24
CA PHE A 77 -2.52 2.26 -5.23
C PHE A 77 -3.92 2.86 -5.39
N GLU A 78 -4.99 2.07 -5.44
CA GLU A 78 -6.36 2.60 -5.58
C GLU A 78 -6.79 3.41 -4.36
N SER A 79 -6.35 3.00 -3.17
CA SER A 79 -6.75 3.59 -1.89
C SER A 79 -5.98 4.85 -1.52
N VAL A 80 -4.68 4.94 -1.87
CA VAL A 80 -3.84 6.10 -1.52
C VAL A 80 -4.35 7.41 -2.12
N ASP A 81 -4.47 8.44 -1.29
CA ASP A 81 -5.12 9.69 -1.68
C ASP A 81 -4.37 10.97 -1.33
N TRP A 82 -3.60 11.05 -0.24
CA TRP A 82 -2.70 12.19 0.04
C TRP A 82 -1.36 11.82 0.68
N GLN A 83 -1.34 10.81 1.55
CA GLN A 83 -0.16 10.32 2.26
C GLN A 83 0.78 9.47 1.38
N SER A 84 1.98 9.15 1.88
CA SER A 84 2.85 8.19 1.19
C SER A 84 2.23 6.78 1.19
N PRO A 85 2.56 5.92 0.20
CA PRO A 85 2.06 4.54 0.17
C PRO A 85 2.44 3.72 1.41
N GLU A 86 3.62 3.93 1.99
CA GLU A 86 4.05 3.27 3.23
C GLU A 86 3.19 3.71 4.41
N THR A 87 2.83 5.00 4.47
CA THR A 87 1.96 5.53 5.52
C THR A 87 0.60 4.85 5.47
N LEU A 88 -0.02 4.80 4.28
CA LEU A 88 -1.29 4.08 4.12
C LEU A 88 -1.14 2.58 4.41
N LEU A 89 -0.05 1.94 3.99
CA LEU A 89 0.15 0.52 4.24
C LEU A 89 0.22 0.22 5.76
N ASN A 90 0.91 1.07 6.52
CA ASN A 90 0.94 0.96 7.98
C ASN A 90 -0.45 1.19 8.59
N GLU A 91 -1.21 2.17 8.11
CA GLU A 91 -2.59 2.39 8.54
C GLU A 91 -3.48 1.16 8.29
N LEU A 92 -3.32 0.48 7.14
CA LEU A 92 -4.05 -0.75 6.83
C LEU A 92 -3.68 -1.90 7.78
N TYR A 93 -2.43 -1.98 8.25
CA TYR A 93 -2.03 -2.94 9.30
C TYR A 93 -2.63 -2.56 10.67
N ASP A 94 -2.54 -1.28 11.06
CA ASP A 94 -3.02 -0.79 12.35
C ASP A 94 -4.55 -0.88 12.50
N THR A 95 -5.27 -0.79 11.38
CA THR A 95 -6.74 -0.90 11.33
C THR A 95 -7.23 -2.33 11.09
N TYR A 96 -6.33 -3.32 11.07
CA TYR A 96 -6.65 -4.72 10.80
C TYR A 96 -7.34 -4.96 9.45
N GLU A 97 -7.08 -4.12 8.45
CA GLU A 97 -7.54 -4.35 7.07
C GLU A 97 -6.62 -5.33 6.34
N LEU A 98 -5.31 -5.20 6.60
CA LEU A 98 -4.26 -6.10 6.13
C LEU A 98 -3.44 -6.63 7.31
N GLU A 99 -2.75 -7.74 7.11
CA GLU A 99 -1.71 -8.26 8.01
C GLU A 99 -0.59 -8.92 7.21
N PHE A 100 0.64 -8.83 7.71
CA PHE A 100 1.79 -9.54 7.16
C PHE A 100 2.04 -10.83 7.94
N CYS A 101 1.95 -11.97 7.25
CA CYS A 101 2.31 -13.24 7.87
C CYS A 101 3.83 -13.44 7.88
N PRO A 102 4.49 -13.55 9.06
CA PRO A 102 5.94 -13.75 9.13
C PRO A 102 6.39 -15.15 8.64
N VAL A 103 5.47 -16.11 8.55
CA VAL A 103 5.78 -17.49 8.15
C VAL A 103 5.82 -17.63 6.63
N CYS A 104 4.76 -17.25 5.93
CA CYS A 104 4.72 -17.35 4.47
C CYS A 104 5.16 -16.08 3.74
N GLN A 105 5.44 -15.00 4.48
CA GLN A 105 5.87 -13.69 3.97
C GLN A 105 4.89 -13.11 2.95
N LYS A 106 3.60 -13.21 3.26
CA LYS A 106 2.49 -12.74 2.42
C LYS A 106 1.56 -11.85 3.25
N ASN A 107 1.11 -10.77 2.62
CA ASN A 107 0.01 -9.97 3.19
C ASN A 107 -1.31 -10.67 2.91
N TYR A 108 -2.22 -10.65 3.88
CA TYR A 108 -3.57 -11.15 3.73
C TYR A 108 -4.60 -10.15 4.28
N PHE A 109 -5.79 -10.19 3.72
CA PHE A 109 -6.90 -9.33 4.14
C PHE A 109 -7.56 -9.86 5.41
N MET A 110 -7.74 -8.98 6.38
CA MET A 110 -8.40 -9.26 7.66
C MET A 110 -9.78 -8.60 7.76
N ALA A 111 -10.06 -7.59 6.93
CA ALA A 111 -11.35 -6.89 6.89
C ALA A 111 -11.85 -6.41 8.28
N GLY A 112 -10.91 -5.96 9.12
CA GLY A 112 -11.17 -5.49 10.48
C GLY A 112 -11.23 -6.59 11.55
N GLU A 113 -11.08 -7.87 11.20
CA GLU A 113 -11.15 -9.00 12.13
C GLU A 113 -9.85 -9.80 12.16
N GLN A 114 -9.33 -10.06 13.36
CA GLN A 114 -8.14 -10.91 13.52
C GLN A 114 -8.47 -12.37 13.17
N ILE A 115 -7.86 -12.85 12.09
CA ILE A 115 -8.00 -14.22 11.62
C ILE A 115 -6.63 -14.89 11.47
N PRO A 116 -6.54 -16.23 11.61
CA PRO A 116 -5.35 -16.97 11.20
C PRO A 116 -5.00 -16.66 9.74
N CYS A 117 -3.71 -16.65 9.42
CA CYS A 117 -3.26 -16.48 8.05
C CYS A 117 -3.95 -17.51 7.15
N PRO A 118 -4.76 -17.08 6.16
CA PRO A 118 -5.55 -18.00 5.34
C PRO A 118 -4.69 -18.82 4.37
N ILE A 119 -3.42 -18.44 4.21
CA ILE A 119 -2.47 -19.07 3.29
C ILE A 119 -1.74 -20.25 3.96
N CYS A 120 -1.28 -20.08 5.20
CA CYS A 120 -0.45 -21.09 5.89
C CYS A 120 -0.99 -21.54 7.25
N GLY A 121 -2.06 -20.91 7.77
CA GLY A 121 -2.67 -21.24 9.05
C GLY A 121 -1.95 -20.68 10.27
N TYR A 122 -0.90 -19.88 10.09
CA TYR A 122 -0.22 -19.21 11.21
C TYR A 122 -1.20 -18.34 12.00
N ARG A 123 -1.24 -18.55 13.32
CA ARG A 123 -1.86 -17.65 14.28
C ARG A 123 -0.73 -16.94 15.01
N PRO A 124 -0.73 -15.61 15.08
CA PRO A 124 0.09 -14.96 16.09
C PRO A 124 -0.33 -15.56 17.44
N ASP A 125 0.62 -16.11 18.20
CA ASP A 125 0.33 -16.60 19.55
C ASP A 125 -0.29 -15.41 20.31
N GLU A 126 -1.60 -15.51 20.58
CA GLU A 126 -2.24 -14.68 21.59
C GLU A 126 -1.44 -14.97 22.86
N GLY A 127 -0.66 -13.97 23.32
CA GLY A 127 0.30 -14.16 24.39
C GLY A 127 -0.32 -14.97 25.53
N GLU A 128 0.40 -16.03 25.94
CA GLU A 128 0.07 -16.96 27.02
C GLU A 128 -1.18 -16.55 27.81
N GLU A 129 -2.29 -17.25 27.54
CA GLU A 129 -3.34 -17.42 28.53
C GLU A 129 -2.63 -17.84 29.82
N ASN A 130 -2.51 -16.92 30.79
CA ASN A 130 -2.13 -17.30 32.14
C ASN A 130 -3.24 -18.22 32.60
N ALA A 131 -2.97 -19.52 32.52
CA ALA A 131 -3.74 -20.55 33.17
C ALA A 131 -3.68 -20.27 34.67
N ASP A 132 -4.64 -19.49 35.16
CA ASP A 132 -5.04 -19.50 36.56
C ASP A 132 -5.66 -20.88 36.83
N THR A 133 -4.81 -21.89 36.94
CA THR A 133 -5.16 -23.15 37.57
C THR A 133 -5.53 -22.85 39.01
N GLU A 134 -6.80 -23.09 39.31
CA GLU A 134 -7.39 -23.11 40.64
C GLU A 134 -6.45 -23.80 41.64
N SER A 135 -5.96 -23.05 42.64
CA SER A 135 -5.46 -23.64 43.87
C SER A 135 -6.57 -23.56 44.89
N GLU A 136 -7.39 -24.61 44.94
CA GLU A 136 -8.22 -24.90 46.11
C GLU A 136 -7.32 -24.93 47.36
N CYS A 137 -7.67 -24.12 48.36
CA CYS A 137 -7.21 -24.25 49.74
C CYS A 137 -8.41 -24.08 50.67
#